data_AF-A0A3D2EI41-F1
#
_entry.id   AF-A0A3D2EI41-F1
#
_cell.length_a   1.000
_cell.length_b   1.000
_cell.length_c   1.000
_cell.angle_alpha   90.00
_cell.angle_beta   90.00
_cell.angle_gamma   90.00
#
_symmetry.space_group_name_H-M   'P 1'
#
loop_
_entity.id
_entity.type
_entity.pdbx_description
1 polymer ?
#
loop_
_entity_poly.entity_id
_entity_poly.type
_entity_poly.pdbx_seq_one_letter_code
_entity_poly.pdbx_strand_id
1 'polypeptide(L)'
;MHDIDQRIFGSFIEDIENCLGNGLFWENNPLTDEKGIRKDAAVLCKELSPTVLRFPGGTVMGIYHWQDYVGPVEQRKKVKNIVWGGLMTYQFGTCEFIELCRFIGAEPMICINMPTGSPEEAAAWVEYCNGTEDTYYANLRRSHGYEEPFGVKYWCIGNESYAVPDLGMQDDVNVYIRESWEYVKYMKMTDPTIELVFVGNDNSWNEKVLDSLSSVCDYLSVHHYGFDDSCFDTLKDFEDRLNRIETLLSRYNESPVQIDRWYRIPPRRSNIGIALDEWNIWNSESVSSGSKYGLQQRYTWKDALWVATFLNLMIRHCDSIKIANIAQMVNVIAPIIVEKDTSWKQTIFYPFAFYRKYCGEILLESKNDPVDTVLTQKESKRTLFCVNIHEGYRTLQIPFANYKVITLNGETLMGTNSADHDIVSVHEEIRNEASCKVAPYGISIFLEA
;
A
#
# COMPACT_ATOMS: atom_id res chain seq x y z
N MET A 1 17.75 17.00 7.12
CA MET A 1 17.50 16.45 5.79
C MET A 1 17.16 14.99 6.03
N HIS A 2 15.97 14.59 5.62
CA HIS A 2 15.39 13.29 5.95
C HIS A 2 15.15 12.54 4.63
N ASP A 3 15.61 11.28 4.56
CA ASP A 3 15.49 10.49 3.34
C ASP A 3 14.07 9.96 3.20
N ILE A 4 13.44 10.29 2.08
CA ILE A 4 12.09 9.86 1.71
C ILE A 4 12.20 8.54 0.96
N ASP A 5 11.76 7.46 1.61
CA ASP A 5 11.65 6.18 0.94
C ASP A 5 10.53 6.20 -0.10
N GLN A 6 10.85 5.88 -1.35
CA GLN A 6 9.85 5.93 -2.43
C GLN A 6 8.79 4.83 -2.29
N ARG A 7 9.02 3.82 -1.43
CA ARG A 7 8.05 2.76 -1.11
C ARG A 7 6.82 3.26 -0.32
N ILE A 8 6.79 4.54 0.09
CA ILE A 8 5.58 5.16 0.64
C ILE A 8 4.46 5.37 -0.39
N PHE A 9 4.75 5.22 -1.68
CA PHE A 9 3.76 5.29 -2.76
C PHE A 9 3.36 3.89 -3.24
N GLY A 10 3.09 2.96 -2.33
CA GLY A 10 2.59 1.64 -2.65
C GLY A 10 1.06 1.57 -2.72
N SER A 11 0.54 0.41 -3.13
CA SER A 11 -0.89 0.09 -3.13
C SER A 11 -1.12 -1.36 -2.70
N PHE A 12 -2.39 -1.76 -2.59
CA PHE A 12 -2.80 -3.05 -2.05
C PHE A 12 -3.91 -3.64 -2.94
N ILE A 13 -3.88 -4.95 -3.19
CA ILE A 13 -4.97 -5.71 -3.81
C ILE A 13 -5.30 -6.94 -2.96
N GLU A 14 -6.60 -7.17 -2.78
CA GLU A 14 -7.15 -8.32 -2.06
C GLU A 14 -8.21 -9.04 -2.91
N ASP A 15 -8.35 -10.35 -2.70
CA ASP A 15 -9.47 -11.13 -3.26
C ASP A 15 -10.77 -10.87 -2.48
N ILE A 16 -11.27 -9.63 -2.57
CA ILE A 16 -12.47 -9.12 -1.93
C ILE A 16 -13.32 -8.33 -2.95
N GLU A 17 -14.64 -8.54 -2.88
CA GLU A 17 -15.62 -7.99 -3.83
C GLU A 17 -15.14 -8.04 -5.29
N ASN A 18 -15.04 -6.86 -5.94
CA ASN A 18 -14.69 -6.69 -7.33
C ASN A 18 -13.26 -6.14 -7.49
N CYS A 19 -12.35 -6.34 -6.52
CA CYS A 19 -10.96 -5.90 -6.67
C CYS A 19 -10.24 -6.75 -7.73
N LEU A 20 -10.24 -8.08 -7.55
CA LEU A 20 -9.73 -9.04 -8.52
C LEU A 20 -10.84 -9.54 -9.45
N GLY A 21 -11.69 -10.45 -8.98
CA GLY A 21 -12.75 -11.07 -9.79
C GLY A 21 -13.81 -10.05 -10.22
N ASN A 22 -14.12 -9.99 -11.53
CA ASN A 22 -14.95 -8.92 -12.12
C ASN A 22 -14.40 -7.50 -11.84
N GLY A 23 -13.08 -7.40 -11.65
CA GLY A 23 -12.32 -6.19 -11.46
C GLY A 23 -11.10 -6.24 -12.35
N LEU A 24 -9.90 -6.23 -11.75
CA LEU A 24 -8.65 -6.33 -12.49
C LEU A 24 -8.52 -7.64 -13.30
N PHE A 25 -9.17 -8.71 -12.83
CA PHE A 25 -9.26 -9.99 -13.52
C PHE A 25 -10.73 -10.31 -13.87
N TRP A 26 -11.05 -10.40 -15.17
CA TRP A 26 -12.43 -10.58 -15.62
C TRP A 26 -12.55 -11.57 -16.78
N GLU A 27 -12.90 -12.82 -16.45
CA GLU A 27 -13.12 -13.85 -17.46
C GLU A 27 -14.19 -13.47 -18.49
N ASN A 28 -13.90 -13.72 -19.77
CA ASN A 28 -14.82 -13.53 -20.89
C ASN A 28 -15.32 -12.09 -21.10
N ASN A 29 -14.60 -11.09 -20.58
CA ASN A 29 -14.87 -9.69 -20.87
C ASN A 29 -14.11 -9.25 -22.15
N PRO A 30 -14.73 -8.52 -23.10
CA PRO A 30 -14.04 -8.08 -24.33
C PRO A 30 -12.79 -7.20 -24.11
N LEU A 31 -12.68 -6.58 -22.94
CA LEU A 31 -11.58 -5.70 -22.54
C LEU A 31 -10.43 -6.44 -21.86
N THR A 32 -10.52 -7.76 -21.67
CA THR A 32 -9.40 -8.53 -21.12
C THR A 32 -8.42 -9.01 -22.20
N ASP A 33 -7.19 -9.29 -21.76
CA ASP A 33 -6.19 -9.99 -22.57
C ASP A 33 -6.37 -11.52 -22.48
N GLU A 34 -5.52 -12.27 -23.16
CA GLU A 34 -5.54 -13.74 -23.15
C GLU A 34 -5.32 -14.36 -21.75
N LYS A 35 -4.78 -13.59 -20.80
CA LYS A 35 -4.58 -14.01 -19.42
C LYS A 35 -5.74 -13.61 -18.50
N GLY A 36 -6.74 -12.88 -19.00
CA GLY A 36 -7.91 -12.45 -18.23
C GLY A 36 -7.73 -11.12 -17.50
N ILE A 37 -6.62 -10.40 -17.71
CA ILE A 37 -6.36 -9.09 -17.09
C ILE A 37 -7.08 -8.00 -17.88
N ARG A 38 -7.76 -7.08 -17.18
CA ARG A 38 -8.42 -5.93 -17.78
C ARG A 38 -7.39 -4.94 -18.32
N LYS A 39 -7.28 -4.84 -19.65
CA LYS A 39 -6.24 -4.05 -20.33
C LYS A 39 -6.35 -2.57 -20.02
N ASP A 40 -7.57 -2.04 -20.04
CA ASP A 40 -7.87 -0.65 -19.70
C ASP A 40 -7.57 -0.34 -18.23
N ALA A 41 -7.93 -1.25 -17.31
CA ALA A 41 -7.57 -1.13 -15.90
C ALA A 41 -6.05 -1.20 -15.68
N ALA A 42 -5.35 -2.09 -16.38
CA ALA A 42 -3.89 -2.24 -16.27
C ALA A 42 -3.15 -0.98 -16.70
N VAL A 43 -3.64 -0.26 -17.73
CA VAL A 43 -3.11 1.06 -18.11
C VAL A 43 -3.26 2.06 -16.96
N LEU A 44 -4.41 2.10 -16.30
CA LEU A 44 -4.62 2.98 -15.14
C LEU A 44 -3.74 2.58 -13.94
N CYS A 45 -3.54 1.29 -13.70
CA CYS A 45 -2.63 0.80 -12.65
C CYS A 45 -1.18 1.23 -12.93
N LYS A 46 -0.75 1.17 -14.20
CA LYS A 46 0.56 1.65 -14.62
C LYS A 46 0.71 3.16 -14.52
N GLU A 47 -0.37 3.91 -14.76
CA GLU A 47 -0.37 5.36 -14.58
C GLU A 47 -0.35 5.77 -13.10
N LEU A 48 -1.07 5.04 -12.23
CA LEU A 48 -0.98 5.20 -10.77
C LEU A 48 0.44 4.92 -10.26
N SER A 49 1.12 3.97 -10.91
CA SER A 49 2.55 3.66 -10.75
C SER A 49 2.99 3.37 -9.31
N PRO A 50 2.29 2.51 -8.55
CA PRO A 50 2.67 2.19 -7.19
C PRO A 50 4.08 1.57 -7.15
N THR A 51 4.87 1.90 -6.12
CA THR A 51 6.23 1.37 -5.94
C THR A 51 6.27 0.01 -5.27
N VAL A 52 5.25 -0.31 -4.48
CA VAL A 52 5.04 -1.59 -3.82
C VAL A 52 3.60 -2.01 -4.04
N LEU A 53 3.35 -3.30 -4.30
CA LEU A 53 2.00 -3.85 -4.34
C LEU A 53 1.87 -4.96 -3.31
N ARG A 54 0.96 -4.81 -2.34
CA ARG A 54 0.64 -5.79 -1.30
C ARG A 54 -0.39 -6.80 -1.84
N PHE A 55 -0.20 -8.09 -1.58
CA PHE A 55 -1.07 -9.21 -1.99
C PHE A 55 -0.79 -10.46 -1.12
N PRO A 56 -1.68 -11.45 -1.01
CA PRO A 56 -3.12 -11.37 -1.22
C PRO A 56 -3.82 -10.52 -0.16
N GLY A 57 -3.09 -10.19 0.93
CA GLY A 57 -3.40 -9.22 1.99
C GLY A 57 -4.80 -9.27 2.59
N GLY A 58 -5.06 -8.36 3.54
CA GLY A 58 -6.36 -8.23 4.21
C GLY A 58 -6.80 -9.52 4.89
N THR A 59 -8.10 -9.73 5.08
CA THR A 59 -8.64 -10.90 5.78
C THR A 59 -8.54 -12.18 4.94
N VAL A 60 -8.58 -12.09 3.61
CA VAL A 60 -8.61 -13.29 2.73
C VAL A 60 -7.37 -14.17 2.85
N MET A 61 -6.25 -13.58 3.26
CA MET A 61 -4.98 -14.28 3.49
C MET A 61 -5.12 -15.48 4.45
N GLY A 62 -6.07 -15.42 5.40
CA GLY A 62 -6.23 -16.45 6.43
C GLY A 62 -6.75 -17.79 5.90
N ILE A 63 -7.19 -17.82 4.65
CA ILE A 63 -7.65 -19.01 3.93
C ILE A 63 -6.92 -19.18 2.58
N TYR A 64 -5.86 -18.41 2.34
CA TYR A 64 -5.12 -18.41 1.09
C TYR A 64 -4.00 -19.46 1.15
N HIS A 65 -4.23 -20.63 0.56
CA HIS A 65 -3.19 -21.64 0.36
C HIS A 65 -2.54 -21.47 -1.01
N TRP A 66 -1.34 -20.88 -1.05
CA TRP A 66 -0.74 -20.36 -2.29
C TRP A 66 -0.53 -21.44 -3.36
N GLN A 67 -0.35 -22.71 -2.98
CA GLN A 67 -0.18 -23.83 -3.91
C GLN A 67 -1.43 -24.07 -4.75
N ASP A 68 -2.63 -23.74 -4.26
CA ASP A 68 -3.87 -23.85 -5.01
C ASP A 68 -4.00 -22.77 -6.11
N TYR A 69 -3.16 -21.72 -6.02
CA TYR A 69 -3.13 -20.56 -6.90
C TYR A 69 -1.96 -20.57 -7.90
N VAL A 70 -1.23 -21.67 -8.04
CA VAL A 70 -0.13 -21.79 -9.02
C VAL A 70 -0.37 -22.95 -9.97
N GLY A 71 0.43 -23.03 -11.04
CA GLY A 71 0.26 -24.02 -12.09
C GLY A 71 -0.82 -23.65 -13.10
N PRO A 72 -1.14 -24.56 -14.03
CA PRO A 72 -2.07 -24.28 -15.12
C PRO A 72 -3.46 -23.90 -14.59
N VAL A 73 -3.99 -22.76 -15.04
CA VAL A 73 -5.24 -22.17 -14.53
C VAL A 73 -6.41 -23.15 -14.63
N GLU A 74 -6.45 -23.96 -15.69
CA GLU A 74 -7.49 -24.97 -15.91
C GLU A 74 -7.50 -26.11 -14.90
N GLN A 75 -6.42 -26.29 -14.14
CA GLN A 75 -6.29 -27.30 -13.08
C GLN A 75 -6.58 -26.74 -11.68
N ARG A 76 -6.67 -25.41 -11.54
CA ARG A 76 -6.95 -24.75 -10.27
C ARG A 76 -8.43 -24.91 -9.91
N LYS A 77 -8.70 -25.26 -8.66
CA LYS A 77 -10.07 -25.58 -8.20
C LYS A 77 -10.88 -24.30 -7.99
N LYS A 78 -12.20 -24.40 -8.16
CA LYS A 78 -13.13 -23.37 -7.69
C LYS A 78 -13.71 -23.82 -6.35
N VAL A 79 -13.52 -23.02 -5.31
CA VAL A 79 -14.02 -23.33 -3.96
C VAL A 79 -14.98 -22.24 -3.46
N LYS A 80 -15.64 -22.50 -2.34
CA LYS A 80 -16.46 -21.48 -1.67
C LYS A 80 -15.53 -20.46 -1.01
N ASN A 81 -15.71 -19.18 -1.29
CA ASN A 81 -15.08 -18.11 -0.49
C ASN A 81 -15.81 -18.06 0.86
N ILE A 82 -15.16 -18.51 1.94
CA ILE A 82 -15.78 -18.59 3.27
C ILE A 82 -15.68 -17.31 4.09
N VAL A 83 -14.77 -16.39 3.71
CA VAL A 83 -14.59 -15.08 4.36
C VAL A 83 -15.58 -14.08 3.75
N TRP A 84 -15.53 -13.91 2.43
CA TRP A 84 -16.31 -12.89 1.70
C TRP A 84 -17.52 -13.45 0.94
N GLY A 85 -17.82 -14.74 1.08
CA GLY A 85 -18.94 -15.40 0.40
C GLY A 85 -18.78 -15.49 -1.13
N GLY A 86 -19.57 -16.36 -1.78
CA GLY A 86 -19.46 -16.58 -3.22
C GLY A 86 -18.40 -17.64 -3.59
N LEU A 87 -17.82 -17.52 -4.78
CA LEU A 87 -16.81 -18.45 -5.29
C LEU A 87 -15.43 -17.80 -5.28
N MET A 88 -14.44 -18.57 -4.83
CA MET A 88 -13.03 -18.28 -4.95
C MET A 88 -12.50 -19.15 -6.09
N THR A 89 -12.03 -18.52 -7.18
CA THR A 89 -11.75 -19.22 -8.44
C THR A 89 -10.28 -19.59 -8.62
N TYR A 90 -9.39 -19.12 -7.73
CA TYR A 90 -7.93 -19.35 -7.78
C TYR A 90 -7.25 -18.91 -9.08
N GLN A 91 -7.91 -18.06 -9.86
CA GLN A 91 -7.46 -17.65 -11.19
C GLN A 91 -6.32 -16.66 -11.16
N PHE A 92 -6.27 -15.81 -10.12
CA PHE A 92 -5.20 -14.83 -9.94
C PHE A 92 -4.35 -15.23 -8.74
N GLY A 93 -3.14 -15.72 -9.02
CA GLY A 93 -2.22 -16.25 -8.03
C GLY A 93 -0.86 -15.59 -8.04
N THR A 94 0.13 -16.29 -7.48
CA THR A 94 1.50 -15.75 -7.33
C THR A 94 2.09 -15.33 -8.67
N CYS A 95 2.00 -16.17 -9.69
CA CYS A 95 2.58 -15.89 -11.01
C CYS A 95 1.93 -14.68 -11.68
N GLU A 96 0.60 -14.62 -11.70
CA GLU A 96 -0.14 -13.50 -12.28
C GLU A 96 0.11 -12.19 -11.51
N PHE A 97 0.21 -12.27 -10.18
CA PHE A 97 0.57 -11.14 -9.32
C PHE A 97 1.97 -10.61 -9.61
N ILE A 98 2.97 -11.48 -9.78
CA ILE A 98 4.34 -11.06 -10.12
C ILE A 98 4.36 -10.42 -11.50
N GLU A 99 3.68 -10.98 -12.50
CA GLU A 99 3.58 -10.36 -13.83
C GLU A 99 2.96 -8.97 -13.77
N LEU A 100 1.89 -8.79 -13.00
CA LEU A 100 1.29 -7.48 -12.77
C LEU A 100 2.29 -6.51 -12.14
N CYS A 101 2.99 -6.92 -11.08
CA CYS A 101 4.02 -6.13 -10.43
C CYS A 101 5.10 -5.68 -11.43
N ARG A 102 5.59 -6.59 -12.27
CA ARG A 102 6.61 -6.27 -13.29
C ARG A 102 6.06 -5.35 -14.39
N PHE A 103 4.80 -5.50 -14.78
CA PHE A 103 4.17 -4.65 -15.79
C PHE A 103 4.02 -3.19 -15.33
N ILE A 104 3.63 -2.97 -14.07
CA ILE A 104 3.44 -1.63 -13.47
C ILE A 104 4.72 -1.06 -12.86
N GLY A 105 5.76 -1.88 -12.67
CA GLY A 105 7.03 -1.47 -12.05
C GLY A 105 6.99 -1.40 -10.52
N ALA A 106 6.15 -2.22 -9.89
CA ALA A 106 6.06 -2.34 -8.43
C ALA A 106 6.90 -3.52 -7.91
N GLU A 107 7.41 -3.38 -6.69
CA GLU A 107 7.94 -4.52 -5.94
C GLU A 107 6.81 -5.30 -5.24
N PRO A 108 6.85 -6.63 -5.28
CA PRO A 108 5.85 -7.47 -4.61
C PRO A 108 6.07 -7.48 -3.09
N MET A 109 4.97 -7.35 -2.36
CA MET A 109 4.90 -7.54 -0.91
C MET A 109 3.84 -8.60 -0.59
N ILE A 110 4.27 -9.75 -0.04
CA ILE A 110 3.41 -10.92 0.14
C ILE A 110 2.99 -11.10 1.59
N CYS A 111 1.70 -11.29 1.86
CA CYS A 111 1.18 -11.66 3.18
C CYS A 111 1.00 -13.18 3.31
N ILE A 112 1.61 -13.80 4.33
CA ILE A 112 1.59 -15.27 4.52
C ILE A 112 0.41 -15.73 5.36
N ASN A 113 -0.25 -16.82 4.96
CA ASN A 113 -1.31 -17.48 5.73
C ASN A 113 -0.79 -18.04 7.06
N MET A 114 -1.01 -17.30 8.16
CA MET A 114 -0.74 -17.77 9.52
C MET A 114 -1.90 -18.53 10.16
N PRO A 115 -3.18 -18.13 10.01
CA PRO A 115 -4.30 -18.76 10.72
C PRO A 115 -4.51 -20.24 10.37
N THR A 116 -4.40 -20.60 9.09
CA THR A 116 -4.66 -21.97 8.61
C THR A 116 -3.50 -22.61 7.85
N GLY A 117 -2.47 -21.83 7.51
CA GLY A 117 -1.24 -22.32 6.90
C GLY A 117 -0.25 -22.90 7.92
N SER A 118 0.97 -23.17 7.45
CA SER A 118 2.07 -23.64 8.31
C SER A 118 3.40 -22.94 8.00
N PRO A 119 4.38 -22.96 8.92
CA PRO A 119 5.74 -22.48 8.66
C PRO A 119 6.38 -23.13 7.42
N GLU A 120 6.14 -24.42 7.19
CA GLU A 120 6.58 -25.14 6.00
C GLU A 120 5.92 -24.61 4.73
N GLU A 121 4.62 -24.30 4.76
CA GLU A 121 3.89 -23.73 3.63
C GLU A 121 4.44 -22.34 3.26
N ALA A 122 4.70 -21.49 4.25
CA ALA A 122 5.29 -20.17 4.04
C ALA A 122 6.72 -20.25 3.49
N ALA A 123 7.57 -21.14 4.03
CA ALA A 123 8.91 -21.35 3.51
C ALA A 123 8.91 -21.92 2.09
N ALA A 124 8.00 -22.85 1.79
CA ALA A 124 7.81 -23.35 0.43
C ALA A 124 7.43 -22.22 -0.55
N TRP A 125 6.64 -21.23 -0.11
CA TRP A 125 6.31 -20.07 -0.93
C TRP A 125 7.54 -19.19 -1.18
N VAL A 126 8.36 -18.96 -0.14
CA VAL A 126 9.65 -18.25 -0.27
C VAL A 126 10.56 -18.97 -1.25
N GLU A 127 10.68 -20.30 -1.17
CA GLU A 127 11.50 -21.11 -2.10
C GLU A 127 10.95 -21.06 -3.53
N TYR A 128 9.63 -21.17 -3.70
CA TYR A 128 8.99 -21.04 -5.01
C TYR A 128 9.31 -19.68 -5.64
N CYS A 129 9.18 -18.60 -4.87
CA CYS A 129 9.44 -17.25 -5.34
C CYS A 129 10.92 -16.96 -5.59
N ASN A 130 11.83 -17.38 -4.69
CA ASN A 130 13.20 -16.87 -4.65
C ASN A 130 14.28 -17.95 -4.88
N GLY A 131 13.91 -19.23 -4.84
CA GLY A 131 14.84 -20.34 -4.97
C GLY A 131 15.55 -20.38 -6.33
N THR A 132 16.85 -20.67 -6.29
CA THR A 132 17.73 -20.76 -7.47
C THR A 132 18.30 -22.17 -7.66
N GLU A 133 18.25 -23.01 -6.64
CA GLU A 133 18.81 -24.36 -6.66
C GLU A 133 17.93 -25.35 -7.45
N ASP A 134 18.43 -26.59 -7.61
CA ASP A 134 17.69 -27.73 -8.18
C ASP A 134 16.83 -28.38 -7.10
N THR A 135 15.82 -27.66 -6.64
CA THR A 135 14.92 -28.07 -5.55
C THR A 135 13.47 -28.09 -6.01
N TYR A 136 12.61 -28.79 -5.25
CA TYR A 136 11.23 -29.04 -5.69
C TYR A 136 10.45 -27.77 -6.00
N TYR A 137 10.44 -26.77 -5.10
CA TYR A 137 9.60 -25.57 -5.30
C TYR A 137 10.20 -24.60 -6.32
N ALA A 138 11.53 -24.49 -6.39
CA ALA A 138 12.18 -23.75 -7.47
C ALA A 138 11.88 -24.37 -8.84
N ASN A 139 11.97 -25.70 -8.96
CA ASN A 139 11.60 -26.43 -10.18
C ASN A 139 10.10 -26.38 -10.49
N LEU A 140 9.25 -26.32 -9.47
CA LEU A 140 7.82 -26.13 -9.65
C LEU A 140 7.56 -24.78 -10.33
N ARG A 141 8.20 -23.69 -9.88
CA ARG A 141 8.15 -22.37 -10.54
C ARG A 141 8.60 -22.46 -12.00
N ARG A 142 9.75 -23.11 -12.27
CA ARG A 142 10.26 -23.32 -13.63
C ARG A 142 9.27 -24.09 -14.50
N SER A 143 8.65 -25.14 -13.95
CA SER A 143 7.65 -25.95 -14.66
C SER A 143 6.37 -25.17 -15.02
N HIS A 144 6.09 -24.08 -14.28
CA HIS A 144 5.00 -23.16 -14.58
C HIS A 144 5.39 -22.06 -15.59
N GLY A 145 6.61 -22.12 -16.15
CA GLY A 145 7.10 -21.22 -17.19
C GLY A 145 7.96 -20.05 -16.71
N TYR A 146 8.35 -20.03 -15.43
CA TYR A 146 9.13 -18.94 -14.85
C TYR A 146 10.52 -19.42 -14.39
N GLU A 147 11.49 -19.30 -15.29
CA GLU A 147 12.85 -19.81 -15.06
C GLU A 147 13.57 -19.05 -13.92
N GLU A 148 13.64 -17.73 -14.04
CA GLU A 148 14.31 -16.86 -13.08
C GLU A 148 13.49 -16.71 -11.77
N PRO A 149 14.17 -16.55 -10.61
CA PRO A 149 13.49 -16.23 -9.37
C PRO A 149 12.77 -14.88 -9.45
N PHE A 150 11.62 -14.79 -8.79
CA PHE A 150 10.84 -13.57 -8.70
C PHE A 150 11.49 -12.51 -7.80
N GLY A 151 12.29 -12.92 -6.81
CA GLY A 151 13.01 -11.99 -5.93
C GLY A 151 12.08 -11.19 -5.01
N VAL A 152 11.07 -11.85 -4.44
CA VAL A 152 10.12 -11.23 -3.50
C VAL A 152 10.85 -10.91 -2.20
N LYS A 153 10.96 -9.61 -1.91
CA LYS A 153 11.72 -9.12 -0.76
C LYS A 153 10.88 -8.95 0.49
N TYR A 154 9.65 -8.46 0.38
CA TYR A 154 8.83 -8.06 1.53
C TYR A 154 7.78 -9.11 1.86
N TRP A 155 7.75 -9.55 3.11
CA TRP A 155 6.82 -10.58 3.58
C TRP A 155 6.12 -10.14 4.88
N CYS A 156 4.79 -10.07 4.86
CA CYS A 156 3.98 -9.79 6.04
C CYS A 156 3.71 -11.08 6.82
N ILE A 157 4.07 -11.07 8.10
CA ILE A 157 3.84 -12.15 9.06
C ILE A 157 2.42 -11.99 9.62
N GLY A 158 1.44 -12.45 8.84
CA GLY A 158 0.01 -12.32 9.16
C GLY A 158 -0.60 -10.97 8.76
N ASN A 159 -1.90 -10.83 9.04
CA ASN A 159 -2.70 -9.63 8.81
C ASN A 159 -3.61 -9.38 10.01
N GLU A 160 -3.62 -8.17 10.57
CA GLU A 160 -4.53 -7.73 11.64
C GLU A 160 -4.83 -8.79 12.72
N SER A 161 -3.83 -9.58 13.13
CA SER A 161 -4.02 -10.72 14.03
C SER A 161 -4.68 -10.37 15.37
N TYR A 162 -4.70 -9.09 15.76
CA TYR A 162 -5.41 -8.55 16.91
C TYR A 162 -6.94 -8.51 16.76
N ALA A 163 -7.47 -8.67 15.55
CA ALA A 163 -8.89 -8.50 15.24
C ALA A 163 -9.71 -9.70 15.75
N VAL A 164 -10.43 -9.48 16.85
CA VAL A 164 -11.23 -10.49 17.57
C VAL A 164 -12.26 -11.27 16.71
N PRO A 165 -12.96 -10.69 15.71
CA PRO A 165 -13.94 -11.46 14.96
C PRO A 165 -13.36 -12.27 13.79
N ASP A 166 -12.09 -12.09 13.43
CA ASP A 166 -11.67 -12.42 12.06
C ASP A 166 -11.05 -13.83 11.90
N LEU A 167 -10.17 -14.29 12.81
CA LEU A 167 -9.28 -15.42 12.44
C LEU A 167 -8.87 -16.42 13.56
N GLY A 168 -9.37 -16.30 14.79
CA GLY A 168 -9.13 -17.30 15.86
C GLY A 168 -8.44 -16.74 17.10
N MET A 169 -7.50 -17.48 17.71
CA MET A 169 -6.86 -17.14 19.00
C MET A 169 -5.64 -16.21 18.87
N GLN A 170 -5.31 -15.75 17.66
CA GLN A 170 -4.16 -14.87 17.41
C GLN A 170 -4.40 -13.45 17.94
N ASP A 171 -5.60 -13.14 18.41
CA ASP A 171 -5.94 -11.93 19.16
C ASP A 171 -5.18 -11.86 20.50
N ASP A 172 -4.75 -13.01 21.04
CA ASP A 172 -3.71 -13.05 22.07
C ASP A 172 -2.33 -12.84 21.45
N VAL A 173 -1.75 -11.67 21.73
CA VAL A 173 -0.39 -11.29 21.30
C VAL A 173 0.68 -12.34 21.63
N ASN A 174 0.56 -13.11 22.71
CA ASN A 174 1.55 -14.15 23.04
C ASN A 174 1.44 -15.35 22.10
N VAL A 175 0.23 -15.66 21.64
CA VAL A 175 -0.01 -16.69 20.61
C VAL A 175 0.60 -16.24 19.30
N TYR A 176 0.30 -15.00 18.88
CA TYR A 176 0.89 -14.41 17.67
C TYR A 176 2.43 -14.40 17.70
N ILE A 177 3.05 -14.00 18.83
CA ILE A 177 4.51 -13.99 19.00
C ILE A 177 5.09 -15.41 18.89
N ARG A 178 4.48 -16.40 19.56
CA ARG A 178 4.95 -17.78 19.53
C ARG A 178 4.94 -18.32 18.11
N GLU A 179 3.82 -18.16 17.41
CA GLU A 179 3.65 -18.68 16.03
C GLU A 179 4.58 -17.95 15.06
N SER A 180 4.67 -16.62 15.17
CA SER A 180 5.57 -15.80 14.37
C SER A 180 7.01 -16.33 14.36
N TRP A 181 7.54 -16.75 15.50
CA TRP A 181 8.90 -17.29 15.58
C TRP A 181 9.11 -18.55 14.73
N GLU A 182 8.10 -19.42 14.63
CA GLU A 182 8.18 -20.62 13.80
C GLU A 182 8.21 -20.25 12.31
N TYR A 183 7.33 -19.36 11.87
CA TYR A 183 7.33 -18.84 10.49
C TYR A 183 8.64 -18.15 10.13
N VAL A 184 9.12 -17.22 10.98
CA VAL A 184 10.40 -16.51 10.78
C VAL A 184 11.55 -17.49 10.57
N LYS A 185 11.62 -18.53 11.41
CA LYS A 185 12.69 -19.51 11.39
C LYS A 185 12.76 -20.23 10.05
N TYR A 186 11.63 -20.73 9.57
CA TYR A 186 11.56 -21.49 8.31
C TYR A 186 11.79 -20.58 7.10
N MET A 187 11.17 -19.40 7.08
CA MET A 187 11.29 -18.45 5.96
C MET A 187 12.71 -17.90 5.82
N LYS A 188 13.33 -17.39 6.89
CA LYS A 188 14.70 -16.83 6.84
C LYS A 188 15.78 -17.90 6.64
N MET A 189 15.52 -19.17 6.99
CA MET A 189 16.39 -20.28 6.63
C MET A 189 16.32 -20.63 5.14
N THR A 190 15.18 -20.35 4.51
CA THR A 190 14.98 -20.55 3.07
C THR A 190 15.60 -19.40 2.28
N ASP A 191 15.36 -18.15 2.71
CA ASP A 191 15.99 -16.97 2.13
C ASP A 191 16.36 -15.95 3.23
N PRO A 192 17.65 -15.81 3.58
CA PRO A 192 18.11 -14.88 4.62
C PRO A 192 18.05 -13.40 4.21
N THR A 193 17.63 -13.10 2.97
CA THR A 193 17.61 -11.74 2.42
C THR A 193 16.25 -11.06 2.48
N ILE A 194 15.17 -11.80 2.73
CA ILE A 194 13.82 -11.25 2.87
C ILE A 194 13.74 -10.26 4.04
N GLU A 195 12.80 -9.32 3.97
CA GLU A 195 12.48 -8.36 5.01
C GLU A 195 11.06 -8.63 5.53
N LEU A 196 10.89 -8.61 6.85
CA LEU A 196 9.66 -9.05 7.50
C LEU A 196 8.86 -7.88 8.07
N VAL A 197 7.55 -7.88 7.80
CA VAL A 197 6.58 -6.93 8.33
C VAL A 197 5.73 -7.64 9.37
N PHE A 198 5.77 -7.18 10.63
CA PHE A 198 4.95 -7.74 11.71
C PHE A 198 3.72 -6.89 11.97
N VAL A 199 2.59 -7.54 12.25
CA VAL A 199 1.32 -6.89 12.65
C VAL A 199 1.54 -5.98 13.86
N GLY A 200 1.20 -4.71 13.70
CA GLY A 200 1.10 -3.73 14.79
C GLY A 200 -0.35 -3.33 15.07
N ASN A 201 -0.60 -2.78 16.25
CA ASN A 201 -1.91 -2.32 16.70
C ASN A 201 -1.79 -1.12 17.66
N ASP A 202 -2.13 -1.31 18.93
CA ASP A 202 -1.96 -0.35 20.02
C ASP A 202 -0.58 -0.49 20.68
N ASN A 203 -0.25 0.43 21.59
CA ASN A 203 1.07 0.42 22.25
C ASN A 203 1.34 -0.85 23.07
N SER A 204 0.32 -1.47 23.67
CA SER A 204 0.47 -2.67 24.50
C SER A 204 0.80 -3.90 23.64
N TRP A 205 0.11 -4.03 22.51
CA TRP A 205 0.43 -5.02 21.48
C TRP A 205 1.83 -4.81 20.91
N ASN A 206 2.11 -3.58 20.45
CA ASN A 206 3.37 -3.23 19.79
C ASN A 206 4.58 -3.46 20.70
N GLU A 207 4.49 -3.07 21.98
CA GLU A 207 5.59 -3.24 22.94
C GLU A 207 5.91 -4.74 23.14
N LYS A 208 4.90 -5.59 23.31
CA LYS A 208 5.12 -7.04 23.47
C LYS A 208 5.68 -7.70 22.21
N VAL A 209 5.17 -7.32 21.03
CA VAL A 209 5.70 -7.80 19.75
C VAL A 209 7.16 -7.39 19.59
N LEU A 210 7.50 -6.13 19.84
CA LEU A 210 8.87 -5.63 19.67
C LEU A 210 9.83 -6.19 20.73
N ASP A 211 9.40 -6.33 21.99
CA ASP A 211 10.18 -6.98 23.04
C ASP A 211 10.62 -8.39 22.65
N SER A 212 9.77 -9.10 21.91
CA SER A 212 10.03 -10.48 21.52
C SER A 212 10.69 -10.61 20.14
N LEU A 213 10.31 -9.79 19.15
CA LEU A 213 10.61 -9.99 17.73
C LEU A 213 11.46 -8.89 17.11
N SER A 214 11.85 -7.83 17.86
CA SER A 214 12.65 -6.71 17.33
C SER A 214 13.98 -7.10 16.68
N SER A 215 14.53 -8.27 17.00
CA SER A 215 15.76 -8.78 16.37
C SER A 215 15.58 -9.20 14.90
N VAL A 216 14.35 -9.52 14.49
CA VAL A 216 14.00 -10.01 13.14
C VAL A 216 12.93 -9.15 12.46
N CYS A 217 12.39 -8.14 13.15
CA CYS A 217 11.40 -7.21 12.65
C CYS A 217 12.06 -6.11 11.82
N ASP A 218 11.87 -6.15 10.50
CA ASP A 218 12.34 -5.08 9.61
C ASP A 218 11.32 -3.93 9.59
N TYR A 219 10.02 -4.25 9.66
CA TYR A 219 8.93 -3.27 9.69
C TYR A 219 7.80 -3.63 10.67
N LEU A 220 7.22 -2.62 11.32
CA LEU A 220 5.97 -2.73 12.07
C LEU A 220 4.81 -2.20 11.21
N SER A 221 3.82 -3.05 10.97
CA SER A 221 2.58 -2.70 10.25
C SER A 221 1.74 -1.71 11.07
N VAL A 222 1.17 -0.73 10.39
CA VAL A 222 0.24 0.25 10.93
C VAL A 222 -0.89 0.42 9.93
N HIS A 223 -2.13 0.35 10.41
CA HIS A 223 -3.31 0.61 9.59
C HIS A 223 -4.00 1.90 10.03
N HIS A 224 -4.46 2.71 9.07
CA HIS A 224 -5.25 3.90 9.35
C HIS A 224 -6.25 4.24 8.24
N TYR A 225 -7.52 4.29 8.60
CA TYR A 225 -8.58 4.78 7.72
C TYR A 225 -9.17 6.09 8.25
N GLY A 226 -9.36 7.05 7.36
CA GLY A 226 -10.22 8.21 7.60
C GLY A 226 -11.68 7.78 7.52
N PHE A 227 -12.50 8.21 8.48
CA PHE A 227 -13.92 7.84 8.55
C PHE A 227 -14.82 9.08 8.46
N ASP A 228 -15.88 8.93 7.68
CA ASP A 228 -17.01 9.88 7.54
C ASP A 228 -16.58 11.34 7.31
N ASP A 229 -17.48 12.29 7.57
CA ASP A 229 -17.26 13.72 7.26
C ASP A 229 -16.16 14.39 8.10
N SER A 230 -15.74 13.76 9.19
CA SER A 230 -14.68 14.22 10.10
C SER A 230 -13.30 13.65 9.76
N CYS A 231 -13.09 13.09 8.56
CA CYS A 231 -11.82 12.49 8.17
C CYS A 231 -10.61 13.42 8.38
N PHE A 232 -10.76 14.74 8.24
CA PHE A 232 -9.70 15.71 8.53
C PHE A 232 -9.42 15.88 10.03
N ASP A 233 -10.43 15.73 10.89
CA ASP A 233 -10.27 15.87 12.34
C ASP A 233 -9.42 14.72 12.92
N THR A 234 -9.52 13.52 12.32
CA THR A 234 -8.79 12.34 12.77
C THR A 234 -7.30 12.34 12.39
N LEU A 235 -6.86 13.23 11.49
CA LEU A 235 -5.46 13.33 11.09
C LEU A 235 -4.56 13.71 12.25
N LYS A 236 -5.02 14.56 13.17
CA LYS A 236 -4.23 14.95 14.34
C LYS A 236 -4.06 13.79 15.31
N ASP A 237 -5.13 13.04 15.56
CA ASP A 237 -5.09 11.85 16.39
C ASP A 237 -4.17 10.78 15.81
N PHE A 238 -4.15 10.64 14.49
CA PHE A 238 -3.24 9.74 13.80
C PHE A 238 -1.78 10.19 13.88
N GLU A 239 -1.49 11.47 13.68
CA GLU A 239 -0.15 12.03 13.87
C GLU A 239 0.35 11.79 15.31
N ASP A 240 -0.51 11.99 16.31
CA ASP A 240 -0.19 11.71 17.71
C ASP A 240 -0.01 10.21 17.99
N ARG A 241 -0.71 9.32 17.27
CA ARG A 241 -0.45 7.87 17.27
C ARG A 241 0.91 7.54 16.64
N LEU A 242 1.25 8.13 15.49
CA LEU A 242 2.55 7.94 14.84
C LEU A 242 3.70 8.35 15.77
N ASN A 243 3.64 9.52 16.37
CA ASN A 243 4.65 10.00 17.33
C ASN A 243 4.86 9.02 18.51
N ARG A 244 3.78 8.39 19.00
CA ARG A 244 3.86 7.37 20.06
C ARG A 244 4.56 6.09 19.56
N ILE A 245 4.24 5.65 18.34
CA ILE A 245 4.88 4.48 17.72
C ILE A 245 6.37 4.76 17.48
N GLU A 246 6.73 5.92 16.93
CA GLU A 246 8.12 6.34 16.73
C GLU A 246 8.92 6.37 18.03
N THR A 247 8.31 6.91 19.10
CA THR A 247 8.89 6.90 20.44
C THR A 247 9.14 5.47 20.93
N LEU A 248 8.21 4.54 20.68
CA LEU A 248 8.38 3.13 21.02
C LEU A 248 9.51 2.49 20.20
N LEU A 249 9.52 2.67 18.88
CA LEU A 249 10.55 2.12 17.98
C LEU A 249 11.96 2.61 18.35
N SER A 250 12.09 3.86 18.82
CA SER A 250 13.37 4.42 19.25
C SER A 250 14.07 3.61 20.34
N ARG A 251 13.31 2.89 21.19
CA ARG A 251 13.84 2.02 22.25
C ARG A 251 14.56 0.78 21.71
N TYR A 252 14.31 0.42 20.45
CA TYR A 252 14.87 -0.75 19.78
C TYR A 252 15.87 -0.38 18.68
N ASN A 253 16.24 0.89 18.49
CA ASN A 253 17.15 1.34 17.43
C ASN A 253 18.64 1.01 17.68
N GLU A 254 19.00 0.49 18.85
CA GLU A 254 20.36 0.05 19.15
C GLU A 254 20.54 -1.43 18.80
N SER A 255 21.52 -1.68 17.90
CA SER A 255 22.04 -2.94 17.35
C SER A 255 21.15 -4.20 17.43
N PRO A 256 20.85 -4.88 16.30
CA PRO A 256 20.11 -6.13 16.32
C PRO A 256 20.66 -7.08 17.39
N VAL A 257 19.81 -7.50 18.33
CA VAL A 257 20.16 -8.52 19.33
C VAL A 257 20.86 -9.64 18.59
N GLN A 258 22.10 -9.96 18.98
CA GLN A 258 22.86 -11.03 18.37
C GLN A 258 22.07 -12.33 18.56
N ILE A 259 21.38 -12.77 17.51
CA ILE A 259 20.79 -14.09 17.47
C ILE A 259 21.96 -15.06 17.38
N ASP A 260 22.01 -16.04 18.30
CA ASP A 260 23.08 -17.03 18.27
C ASP A 260 23.11 -17.68 16.87
N ARG A 261 24.30 -17.72 16.26
CA ARG A 261 24.55 -18.31 14.95
C ARG A 261 24.01 -19.73 14.81
N TRP A 262 23.89 -20.48 15.91
CA TRP A 262 23.30 -21.83 15.91
C TRP A 262 21.82 -21.82 15.51
N TYR A 263 21.11 -20.71 15.73
CA TYR A 263 19.75 -20.51 15.25
C TYR A 263 19.69 -20.10 13.77
N ARG A 264 20.81 -19.77 13.10
CA ARG A 264 20.89 -19.53 11.64
C ARG A 264 19.87 -18.53 11.07
N ILE A 265 19.32 -17.65 11.90
CA ILE A 265 18.46 -16.55 11.46
C ILE A 265 19.31 -15.29 11.51
N PRO A 266 19.59 -14.62 10.39
CA PRO A 266 20.24 -13.33 10.42
C PRO A 266 19.28 -12.32 11.07
N PRO A 267 19.76 -11.44 11.96
CA PRO A 267 18.91 -10.41 12.48
C PRO A 267 18.63 -9.33 11.43
N ARG A 268 17.68 -8.42 11.71
CA ARG A 268 17.38 -7.25 10.90
C ARG A 268 18.63 -6.41 10.62
N ARG A 269 18.66 -5.73 9.47
CA ARG A 269 19.87 -5.02 8.99
C ARG A 269 19.87 -3.52 9.26
N SER A 270 18.71 -2.95 9.54
CA SER A 270 18.49 -1.51 9.75
C SER A 270 17.53 -1.30 10.91
N ASN A 271 17.37 -0.04 11.33
CA ASN A 271 16.31 0.35 12.26
C ASN A 271 14.94 -0.11 11.76
N ILE A 272 14.05 -0.40 12.71
CA ILE A 272 12.69 -0.86 12.42
C ILE A 272 11.93 0.31 11.77
N GLY A 273 11.40 0.10 10.58
CA GLY A 273 10.54 1.07 9.90
C GLY A 273 9.06 0.86 10.24
N ILE A 274 8.24 1.86 9.96
CA ILE A 274 6.80 1.72 9.88
C ILE A 274 6.44 1.32 8.46
N ALA A 275 5.65 0.24 8.33
CA ALA A 275 4.92 -0.10 7.13
C ALA A 275 3.46 0.33 7.34
N LEU A 276 3.04 1.45 6.76
CA LEU A 276 1.64 1.88 6.75
C LEU A 276 0.91 1.12 5.63
N ASP A 277 0.83 -0.20 5.76
CA ASP A 277 0.48 -1.13 4.68
C ASP A 277 -1.02 -1.28 4.44
N GLU A 278 -1.83 -0.52 5.18
CA GLU A 278 -3.21 -0.16 4.82
C GLU A 278 -3.54 1.27 5.25
N TRP A 279 -3.85 2.12 4.28
CA TRP A 279 -4.47 3.42 4.55
C TRP A 279 -5.37 3.86 3.43
N ASN A 280 -6.51 4.48 3.76
CA ASN A 280 -7.35 5.24 2.84
C ASN A 280 -8.49 5.94 3.59
N ILE A 281 -9.56 6.31 2.89
CA ILE A 281 -10.83 6.72 3.47
C ILE A 281 -11.82 5.58 3.34
N TRP A 282 -12.51 5.26 4.44
CA TRP A 282 -13.62 4.32 4.48
C TRP A 282 -14.87 5.05 4.98
N ASN A 283 -15.65 5.62 4.06
CA ASN A 283 -16.87 6.35 4.34
C ASN A 283 -18.11 5.50 4.00
N SER A 284 -18.89 5.17 5.04
CA SER A 284 -20.10 4.35 4.94
C SER A 284 -21.23 5.00 4.12
N GLU A 285 -21.22 6.33 3.98
CA GLU A 285 -22.22 7.08 3.21
C GLU A 285 -21.91 7.15 1.71
N SER A 286 -20.68 6.79 1.31
CA SER A 286 -20.18 6.91 -0.07
C SER A 286 -20.31 5.62 -0.90
N VAL A 287 -21.06 4.64 -0.39
CA VAL A 287 -21.14 3.28 -0.94
C VAL A 287 -21.92 3.23 -2.24
N SER A 288 -21.32 2.62 -3.27
CA SER A 288 -21.93 2.37 -4.57
C SER A 288 -23.03 1.32 -4.49
N SER A 289 -24.08 1.50 -5.30
CA SER A 289 -25.15 0.52 -5.43
C SER A 289 -24.59 -0.82 -5.96
N GLY A 290 -24.74 -1.87 -5.16
CA GLY A 290 -24.25 -3.21 -5.49
C GLY A 290 -23.00 -3.66 -4.73
N SER A 291 -22.38 -2.79 -3.91
CA SER A 291 -21.38 -3.22 -2.94
C SER A 291 -22.01 -4.14 -1.90
N LYS A 292 -21.42 -5.31 -1.69
CA LYS A 292 -21.94 -6.34 -0.79
C LYS A 292 -21.57 -6.05 0.68
N TYR A 293 -20.39 -5.48 0.88
CA TYR A 293 -19.75 -5.19 2.16
C TYR A 293 -19.54 -3.69 2.39
N GLY A 294 -19.99 -2.83 1.46
CA GLY A 294 -19.88 -1.38 1.61
C GLY A 294 -18.47 -0.84 1.30
N LEU A 295 -17.71 -1.56 0.47
CA LEU A 295 -16.32 -1.23 0.16
C LEU A 295 -16.13 -0.57 -1.20
N GLN A 296 -17.12 -0.60 -2.10
CA GLN A 296 -17.02 0.14 -3.36
C GLN A 296 -17.47 1.58 -3.16
N GLN A 297 -16.53 2.46 -2.83
CA GLN A 297 -16.82 3.84 -2.46
C GLN A 297 -16.64 4.82 -3.64
N ARG A 298 -17.40 5.93 -3.60
CA ARG A 298 -17.27 7.06 -4.52
C ARG A 298 -16.59 8.22 -3.81
N TYR A 299 -15.40 8.57 -4.27
CA TYR A 299 -14.62 9.64 -3.65
C TYR A 299 -14.92 11.00 -4.25
N THR A 300 -15.09 11.98 -3.36
CA THR A 300 -15.33 13.38 -3.65
C THR A 300 -14.02 14.16 -3.83
N TRP A 301 -14.10 15.43 -4.20
CA TRP A 301 -12.91 16.29 -4.19
C TRP A 301 -12.38 16.55 -2.76
N LYS A 302 -13.26 16.59 -1.75
CA LYS A 302 -12.88 16.65 -0.33
C LYS A 302 -11.97 15.48 0.05
N ASP A 303 -12.29 14.28 -0.42
CA ASP A 303 -11.49 13.07 -0.19
C ASP A 303 -10.12 13.14 -0.86
N ALA A 304 -10.04 13.72 -2.06
CA ALA A 304 -8.75 13.95 -2.75
C ALA A 304 -7.85 14.95 -1.98
N LEU A 305 -8.44 16.00 -1.39
CA LEU A 305 -7.71 16.93 -0.52
C LEU A 305 -7.20 16.23 0.75
N TRP A 306 -7.99 15.32 1.31
CA TRP A 306 -7.58 14.52 2.47
C TRP A 306 -6.40 13.63 2.10
N VAL A 307 -6.47 12.91 0.97
CA VAL A 307 -5.37 12.06 0.47
C VAL A 307 -4.09 12.87 0.27
N ALA A 308 -4.16 14.07 -0.32
CA ALA A 308 -3.00 14.93 -0.47
C ALA A 308 -2.39 15.40 0.87
N THR A 309 -3.27 15.74 1.83
CA THR A 309 -2.85 16.11 3.20
C THR A 309 -2.20 14.91 3.92
N PHE A 310 -2.75 13.71 3.72
CA PHE A 310 -2.20 12.48 4.27
C PHE A 310 -0.84 12.13 3.66
N LEU A 311 -0.66 12.34 2.36
CA LEU A 311 0.63 12.19 1.67
C LEU A 311 1.68 13.17 2.23
N ASN A 312 1.31 14.43 2.49
CA ASN A 312 2.19 15.39 3.18
C ASN A 312 2.57 14.94 4.59
N LEU A 313 1.60 14.41 5.36
CA LEU A 313 1.84 13.85 6.69
C LEU A 313 2.83 12.68 6.62
N MET A 314 2.67 11.75 5.67
CA MET A 314 3.61 10.64 5.49
C MET A 314 5.01 11.13 5.13
N ILE A 315 5.12 12.13 4.24
CA ILE A 315 6.40 12.73 3.87
C ILE A 315 7.06 13.40 5.09
N ARG A 316 6.29 14.09 5.95
CA ARG A 316 6.80 14.67 7.22
C ARG A 316 7.39 13.61 8.16
N HIS A 317 6.78 12.42 8.19
CA HIS A 317 7.21 11.29 9.00
C HIS A 317 8.11 10.30 8.23
N CYS A 318 8.76 10.73 7.13
CA CYS A 318 9.55 9.84 6.28
C CYS A 318 10.75 9.18 6.98
N ASP A 319 11.21 9.69 8.13
CA ASP A 319 12.24 9.04 8.94
C ASP A 319 11.80 7.66 9.44
N SER A 320 10.52 7.50 9.78
CA SER A 320 9.96 6.27 10.34
C SER A 320 9.13 5.51 9.31
N ILE A 321 8.32 6.19 8.50
CA ILE A 321 7.47 5.56 7.48
C ILE A 321 8.32 5.22 6.26
N LYS A 322 8.50 3.93 6.03
CA LYS A 322 9.36 3.42 4.94
C LYS A 322 8.59 2.68 3.85
N ILE A 323 7.42 2.15 4.16
CA ILE A 323 6.51 1.51 3.21
C ILE A 323 5.12 2.03 3.52
N ALA A 324 4.31 2.32 2.50
CA ALA A 324 2.89 2.59 2.70
C ALA A 324 2.09 2.11 1.50
N ASN A 325 0.88 1.60 1.74
CA ASN A 325 0.04 1.02 0.69
C ASN A 325 -1.36 1.59 0.78
N ILE A 326 -1.77 2.35 -0.24
CA ILE A 326 -3.17 2.80 -0.33
C ILE A 326 -4.07 1.57 -0.51
N ALA A 327 -5.02 1.41 0.41
CA ALA A 327 -5.98 0.33 0.42
C ALA A 327 -7.28 0.78 -0.26
N GLN A 328 -7.65 0.29 -1.44
CA GLN A 328 -6.93 -0.66 -2.32
C GLN A 328 -6.72 -0.05 -3.71
N MET A 329 -6.19 -0.82 -4.65
CA MET A 329 -5.83 -0.32 -5.98
C MET A 329 -7.03 -0.21 -6.93
N VAL A 330 -7.96 -1.17 -6.88
CA VAL A 330 -9.06 -1.33 -7.85
C VAL A 330 -10.38 -1.64 -7.13
N ASN A 331 -11.45 -0.90 -7.50
CA ASN A 331 -12.84 -1.01 -7.05
C ASN A 331 -13.13 -0.91 -5.54
N VAL A 332 -12.42 -1.67 -4.72
CA VAL A 332 -12.55 -1.70 -3.26
C VAL A 332 -11.77 -0.54 -2.69
N ILE A 333 -12.46 0.45 -2.11
CA ILE A 333 -11.89 1.68 -1.54
C ILE A 333 -10.73 2.21 -2.39
N ALA A 334 -10.96 2.38 -3.70
CA ALA A 334 -9.88 2.44 -4.67
C ALA A 334 -9.79 3.75 -5.46
N PRO A 335 -8.60 4.15 -5.93
CA PRO A 335 -8.45 5.25 -6.88
C PRO A 335 -8.89 4.86 -8.31
N ILE A 336 -8.97 3.57 -8.63
CA ILE A 336 -9.35 3.07 -9.96
C ILE A 336 -10.67 2.31 -9.86
N ILE A 337 -11.59 2.64 -10.76
CA ILE A 337 -12.86 1.93 -10.91
C ILE A 337 -12.83 1.14 -12.21
N VAL A 338 -13.28 -0.11 -12.13
CA VAL A 338 -13.39 -1.05 -13.24
C VAL A 338 -14.84 -1.53 -13.29
N GLU A 339 -15.53 -1.10 -14.33
CA GLU A 339 -16.90 -1.49 -14.64
C GLU A 339 -16.91 -2.42 -15.86
N LYS A 340 -18.08 -2.94 -16.23
CA LYS A 340 -18.19 -3.94 -17.30
C LYS A 340 -17.56 -3.49 -18.62
N ASP A 341 -17.82 -2.26 -19.03
CA ASP A 341 -17.50 -1.77 -20.38
C ASP A 341 -16.42 -0.67 -20.37
N THR A 342 -15.89 -0.31 -19.20
CA THR A 342 -14.89 0.77 -19.05
C THR A 342 -14.15 0.70 -17.72
N SER A 343 -13.03 1.43 -17.62
CA SER A 343 -12.31 1.71 -16.38
C SER A 343 -11.97 3.19 -16.32
N TRP A 344 -12.04 3.79 -15.13
CA TRP A 344 -11.88 5.24 -14.95
C TRP A 344 -11.29 5.59 -13.59
N LYS A 345 -10.88 6.86 -13.42
CA LYS A 345 -10.12 7.37 -12.27
C LYS A 345 -11.05 8.07 -11.27
N GLN A 346 -10.99 7.69 -10.00
CA GLN A 346 -11.62 8.48 -8.94
C GLN A 346 -10.83 9.76 -8.64
N THR A 347 -11.43 10.69 -7.91
CA THR A 347 -10.79 11.96 -7.53
C THR A 347 -9.47 11.74 -6.77
N ILE A 348 -9.38 10.71 -5.93
CA ILE A 348 -8.17 10.39 -5.14
C ILE A 348 -7.01 9.84 -5.99
N PHE A 349 -7.26 9.44 -7.25
CA PHE A 349 -6.21 8.99 -8.17
C PHE A 349 -5.17 10.09 -8.42
N TYR A 350 -5.64 11.30 -8.66
CA TYR A 350 -4.81 12.43 -9.08
C TYR A 350 -3.77 12.84 -8.04
N PRO A 351 -4.11 13.14 -6.77
CA PRO A 351 -3.11 13.46 -5.77
C PRO A 351 -2.07 12.33 -5.63
N PHE A 352 -2.51 11.06 -5.55
CA PHE A 352 -1.58 9.95 -5.42
C PHE A 352 -0.59 9.87 -6.60
N ALA A 353 -1.10 9.85 -7.84
CA ALA A 353 -0.28 9.71 -9.04
C ALA A 353 0.69 10.89 -9.23
N PHE A 354 0.24 12.12 -8.93
CA PHE A 354 1.09 13.30 -9.06
C PHE A 354 2.17 13.37 -7.96
N TYR A 355 1.84 13.01 -6.72
CA TYR A 355 2.85 12.89 -5.65
C TYR A 355 3.87 11.82 -6.00
N ARG A 356 3.43 10.63 -6.39
CA ARG A 356 4.32 9.55 -6.85
C ARG A 356 5.29 9.98 -7.95
N LYS A 357 4.81 10.79 -8.89
CA LYS A 357 5.58 11.25 -10.04
C LYS A 357 6.62 12.33 -9.70
N TYR A 358 6.28 13.25 -8.79
CA TYR A 358 7.08 14.47 -8.59
C TYR A 358 7.77 14.56 -7.21
N CYS A 359 7.51 13.63 -6.30
CA CYS A 359 8.14 13.65 -4.98
C CYS A 359 9.64 13.39 -5.09
N GLY A 360 10.41 14.18 -4.35
CA GLY A 360 11.84 13.98 -4.21
C GLY A 360 12.22 12.82 -3.30
N GLU A 361 13.51 12.62 -3.15
CA GLU A 361 14.12 11.59 -2.29
C GLU A 361 14.57 12.16 -0.94
N ILE A 362 14.57 13.49 -0.78
CA ILE A 362 14.97 14.17 0.45
C ILE A 362 13.88 15.19 0.84
N LEU A 363 13.45 15.16 2.10
CA LEU A 363 12.64 16.21 2.70
C LEU A 363 13.55 17.36 3.16
N LEU A 364 13.26 18.57 2.65
CA LEU A 364 13.97 19.80 2.99
C LEU A 364 13.23 20.64 4.03
N GLU A 365 11.91 20.76 3.88
CA GLU A 365 11.08 21.59 4.74
C GLU A 365 9.65 21.08 4.76
N SER A 366 8.94 21.28 5.87
CA SER A 366 7.48 21.16 5.91
C SER A 366 6.88 22.24 6.80
N LYS A 367 5.71 22.74 6.42
CA LYS A 367 4.94 23.77 7.13
C LYS A 367 3.46 23.47 7.03
N ASN A 368 2.72 23.78 8.10
CA ASN A 368 1.25 23.62 8.15
C ASN A 368 0.50 24.96 8.19
N ASP A 369 1.21 26.09 8.14
CA ASP A 369 0.65 27.46 8.19
C ASP A 369 1.34 28.34 7.14
N PRO A 370 0.61 29.09 6.29
CA PRO A 370 -0.85 29.23 6.22
C PRO A 370 -1.59 28.09 5.48
N VAL A 371 -0.85 27.10 4.97
CA VAL A 371 -1.33 25.93 4.23
C VAL A 371 -0.37 24.76 4.47
N ASP A 372 -0.83 23.52 4.25
CA ASP A 372 -0.01 22.31 4.42
C ASP A 372 0.92 22.11 3.23
N THR A 373 2.22 22.04 3.51
CA THR A 373 3.28 21.99 2.50
C THR A 373 4.42 21.06 2.87
N VAL A 374 5.00 20.44 1.86
CA VAL A 374 6.28 19.72 1.95
C VAL A 374 7.16 20.10 0.77
N LEU A 375 8.40 20.50 1.05
CA LEU A 375 9.44 20.78 0.07
C LEU A 375 10.38 19.58 0.00
N THR A 376 10.42 18.94 -1.15
CA THR A 376 11.25 17.77 -1.40
C THR A 376 12.28 18.06 -2.47
N GLN A 377 13.34 17.25 -2.53
CA GLN A 377 14.42 17.40 -3.51
C GLN A 377 14.78 16.05 -4.12
N LYS A 378 14.99 16.05 -5.45
CA LYS A 378 15.64 14.98 -6.18
C LYS A 378 16.81 15.57 -6.96
N GLU A 379 18.00 15.04 -6.75
CA GLU A 379 19.25 15.61 -7.28
C GLU A 379 19.35 17.11 -6.94
N SER A 380 19.36 18.00 -7.94
CA SER A 380 19.39 19.46 -7.75
C SER A 380 18.03 20.14 -7.93
N LYS A 381 16.95 19.38 -8.14
CA LYS A 381 15.61 19.93 -8.44
C LYS A 381 14.71 19.79 -7.23
N ARG A 382 14.03 20.88 -6.88
CA ARG A 382 13.09 20.91 -5.75
C ARG A 382 11.63 20.85 -6.23
N THR A 383 10.81 20.14 -5.47
CA THR A 383 9.36 20.09 -5.64
C THR A 383 8.69 20.55 -4.35
N LEU A 384 7.88 21.61 -4.42
CA LEU A 384 7.02 22.04 -3.32
C LEU A 384 5.60 21.56 -3.56
N PHE A 385 5.09 20.72 -2.68
CA PHE A 385 3.68 20.35 -2.63
C PHE A 385 2.94 21.28 -1.68
N CYS A 386 1.72 21.65 -2.04
CA CYS A 386 0.85 22.53 -1.25
C CYS A 386 -0.60 22.05 -1.34
N VAL A 387 -1.25 21.94 -0.19
CA VAL A 387 -2.66 21.63 -0.06
C VAL A 387 -3.35 22.76 0.71
N ASN A 388 -4.30 23.44 0.07
CA ASN A 388 -5.12 24.45 0.71
C ASN A 388 -6.51 23.89 0.98
N ILE A 389 -6.80 23.53 2.23
CA ILE A 389 -8.11 23.02 2.66
C ILE A 389 -9.08 24.13 3.13
N HIS A 390 -8.71 25.40 2.95
CA HIS A 390 -9.52 26.54 3.39
C HIS A 390 -10.37 27.12 2.26
N GLU A 391 -11.49 27.74 2.63
CA GLU A 391 -12.42 28.40 1.70
C GLU A 391 -11.84 29.64 1.00
N GLY A 392 -10.74 30.20 1.53
CA GLY A 392 -10.09 31.39 0.99
C GLY A 392 -8.78 31.08 0.27
N TYR A 393 -8.42 31.96 -0.67
CA TYR A 393 -7.07 32.00 -1.21
C TYR A 393 -6.05 32.21 -0.09
N ARG A 394 -4.91 31.55 -0.23
CA ARG A 394 -3.73 31.75 0.64
C ARG A 394 -2.56 32.19 -0.22
N THR A 395 -1.66 32.98 0.38
CA THR A 395 -0.44 33.43 -0.30
C THR A 395 0.71 32.58 0.20
N LEU A 396 1.38 31.89 -0.72
CA LEU A 396 2.52 31.03 -0.43
C LEU A 396 3.79 31.69 -0.99
N GLN A 397 4.87 31.69 -0.21
CA GLN A 397 6.19 32.08 -0.68
C GLN A 397 6.85 30.89 -1.38
N ILE A 398 7.41 31.11 -2.57
CA ILE A 398 8.03 30.05 -3.37
C ILE A 398 9.55 30.08 -3.14
N PRO A 399 10.18 28.97 -2.74
CA PRO A 399 11.60 28.95 -2.33
C PRO A 399 12.59 28.91 -3.50
N PHE A 400 12.10 29.07 -4.74
CA PHE A 400 12.88 29.04 -5.97
C PHE A 400 12.29 29.97 -7.03
N ALA A 401 13.15 30.45 -7.94
CA ALA A 401 12.76 31.27 -9.07
C ALA A 401 12.58 30.40 -10.32
N ASN A 402 11.66 30.78 -11.20
CA ASN A 402 11.28 30.05 -12.41
C ASN A 402 10.83 28.61 -12.10
N TYR A 403 9.53 28.37 -12.17
CA TYR A 403 8.96 27.07 -11.86
C TYR A 403 7.76 26.78 -12.75
N LYS A 404 7.48 25.50 -12.92
CA LYS A 404 6.19 25.03 -13.42
C LYS A 404 5.30 24.78 -12.21
N VAL A 405 4.10 25.35 -12.18
CA VAL A 405 3.08 24.96 -11.19
C VAL A 405 2.01 24.14 -11.88
N ILE A 406 1.67 23.02 -11.24
CA ILE A 406 0.55 22.16 -11.59
C ILE A 406 -0.50 22.35 -10.52
N THR A 407 -1.71 22.76 -10.92
CA THR A 407 -2.83 22.96 -10.01
C THR A 407 -3.91 21.92 -10.30
N LEU A 408 -4.33 21.19 -9.27
CA LEU A 408 -5.46 20.27 -9.30
C LEU A 408 -6.63 20.91 -8.56
N ASN A 409 -7.81 20.97 -9.20
CA ASN A 409 -9.05 21.46 -8.58
C ASN A 409 -10.23 20.59 -8.99
N GLY A 410 -11.12 20.29 -8.05
CA GLY A 410 -12.44 19.75 -8.34
C GLY A 410 -13.44 20.87 -8.64
N GLU A 411 -14.42 20.60 -9.51
CA GLU A 411 -15.51 21.55 -9.80
C GLU A 411 -16.30 21.96 -8.56
N THR A 412 -16.55 21.02 -7.65
CA THR A 412 -17.17 21.26 -6.34
C THR A 412 -16.52 20.35 -5.29
N LEU A 413 -16.57 20.78 -4.01
CA LEU A 413 -15.96 20.03 -2.91
C LEU A 413 -16.56 18.61 -2.75
N MET A 414 -17.86 18.48 -2.98
CA MET A 414 -18.59 17.21 -2.87
C MET A 414 -18.79 16.50 -4.22
N GLY A 415 -18.23 17.03 -5.31
CA GLY A 415 -18.34 16.41 -6.62
C GLY A 415 -17.50 15.14 -6.71
N THR A 416 -17.96 14.17 -7.49
CA THR A 416 -17.29 12.88 -7.73
C THR A 416 -17.04 12.69 -9.22
N ASN A 417 -16.00 11.92 -9.57
CA ASN A 417 -15.81 11.46 -10.95
C ASN A 417 -16.81 10.35 -11.30
N SER A 418 -16.98 10.13 -12.60
CA SER A 418 -17.74 9.01 -13.17
C SER A 418 -17.08 8.52 -14.46
N ALA A 419 -17.59 7.43 -15.04
CA ALA A 419 -17.10 6.91 -16.32
C ALA A 419 -17.12 7.93 -17.47
N ASP A 420 -18.07 8.86 -17.46
CA ASP A 420 -18.33 9.79 -18.57
C ASP A 420 -17.83 11.21 -18.28
N HIS A 421 -17.40 11.50 -17.04
CA HIS A 421 -17.06 12.86 -16.63
C HIS A 421 -16.07 12.86 -15.46
N ASP A 422 -14.91 13.50 -15.70
CA ASP A 422 -13.94 13.86 -14.68
C ASP A 422 -14.21 15.28 -14.19
N ILE A 423 -14.50 15.44 -12.89
CA ILE A 423 -14.63 16.74 -12.24
C ILE A 423 -13.27 17.36 -11.86
N VAL A 424 -12.20 16.58 -11.93
CA VAL A 424 -10.85 17.02 -11.55
C VAL A 424 -10.19 17.67 -12.76
N SER A 425 -9.94 18.97 -12.64
CA SER A 425 -9.18 19.75 -13.61
C SER A 425 -7.70 19.78 -13.25
N VAL A 426 -6.84 19.65 -14.26
CA VAL A 426 -5.38 19.80 -14.14
C VAL A 426 -4.95 20.99 -14.99
N HIS A 427 -4.40 22.02 -14.35
CA HIS A 427 -3.87 23.20 -15.03
C HIS A 427 -2.35 23.29 -14.81
N GLU A 428 -1.61 23.54 -15.88
CA GLU A 428 -0.16 23.70 -15.83
C GLU A 428 0.26 25.05 -16.39
N GLU A 429 1.18 25.72 -15.70
CA GLU A 429 1.70 27.02 -16.14
C GLU A 429 3.13 27.25 -15.66
N ILE A 430 3.87 28.09 -16.37
CA ILE A 430 5.22 28.51 -15.99
C ILE A 430 5.13 29.88 -15.35
N ARG A 431 5.75 30.03 -14.19
CA ARG A 431 5.71 31.23 -13.34
C ARG A 431 7.10 31.56 -12.81
N ASN A 432 7.30 32.80 -12.38
CA ASN A 432 8.59 33.28 -11.86
C ASN A 432 8.45 34.20 -10.64
N GLU A 433 7.23 34.38 -10.15
CA GLU A 433 6.92 35.21 -9.00
C GLU A 433 7.42 34.57 -7.71
N ALA A 434 7.99 35.38 -6.80
CA ALA A 434 8.44 34.90 -5.48
C ALA A 434 7.29 34.47 -4.56
N SER A 435 6.04 34.75 -4.93
CA SER A 435 4.86 34.36 -4.18
C SER A 435 3.72 33.98 -5.13
N CYS A 436 2.91 33.01 -4.72
CA CYS A 436 1.78 32.51 -5.48
C CYS A 436 0.52 32.52 -4.63
N LYS A 437 -0.61 32.93 -5.22
CA LYS A 437 -1.93 32.70 -4.63
C LYS A 437 -2.35 31.26 -4.94
N VAL A 438 -2.55 30.46 -3.90
CA VAL A 438 -3.09 29.10 -4.03
C VAL A 438 -4.61 29.14 -3.85
N ALA A 439 -5.32 28.45 -4.74
CA ALA A 439 -6.78 28.43 -4.78
C ALA A 439 -7.36 27.80 -3.51
N PRO A 440 -8.57 28.20 -3.07
CA PRO A 440 -9.27 27.51 -2.01
C PRO A 440 -9.60 26.08 -2.41
N TYR A 441 -9.54 25.15 -1.46
CA TYR A 441 -9.79 23.71 -1.70
C TYR A 441 -8.97 23.17 -2.89
N GLY A 442 -7.70 23.55 -3.00
CA GLY A 442 -6.86 23.24 -4.15
C GLY A 442 -5.55 22.54 -3.77
N ILE A 443 -5.01 21.77 -4.72
CA ILE A 443 -3.68 21.15 -4.61
C ILE A 443 -2.77 21.81 -5.64
N SER A 444 -1.59 22.25 -5.23
CA SER A 444 -0.60 22.87 -6.10
C SER A 444 0.76 22.22 -5.94
N ILE A 445 1.40 21.89 -7.06
CA ILE A 445 2.71 21.24 -7.12
C ILE A 445 3.63 22.15 -7.92
N PHE A 446 4.62 22.74 -7.24
CA PHE A 446 5.58 23.65 -7.82
C PHE A 446 6.87 22.88 -8.10
N LEU A 447 7.26 22.81 -9.37
CA LEU A 447 8.44 22.13 -9.86
C LEU A 447 9.48 23.19 -10.25
N GLU A 448 10.62 23.18 -9.56
CA GLU A 448 11.75 24.03 -9.92
C GLU A 448 12.21 23.72 -11.36
N ALA A 449 12.33 24.77 -12.19
CA ALA A 449 12.68 24.64 -13.61
C ALA A 449 14.07 24.06 -13.82
#